data_AF-A0A1V5WKY1-F1
#
_entry.id   AF-A0A1V5WKY1-F1
#
_cell.length_a   1.000
_cell.length_b   1.000
_cell.length_c   1.000
_cell.angle_alpha   90.00
_cell.angle_beta   90.00
_cell.angle_gamma   90.00
#
_symmetry.space_group_name_H-M   'P 1'
#
loop_
_entity.id
_entity.type
_entity.pdbx_description
1 polymer ?
#
loop_
_entity_poly.entity_id
_entity_poly.type
_entity_poly.pdbx_seq_one_letter_code
_entity_poly.pdbx_strand_id
1 'polypeptide(L)'
;MGYSIKHKMLILQKVLPPNNRAVHEVSKESGISVQTIYKWMQQVKDDSLEPGAPEEQIPKFKSELEKFSLLIESKAIPKENKGEWLRKNGLHSEHLTLWEQELAKKMADNTDIKRVQQENKNLKSELKKAQKEKDQLEKALAEMSALYALKKKADAIWGDNEGD
;
A
#
# COMPACT_ATOMS: atom_id res chain seq x y z
N MET A 1 13.90 -21.73 -13.42
CA MET A 1 13.24 -20.52 -12.88
C MET A 1 12.01 -20.22 -13.72
N GLY A 2 10.83 -20.27 -13.12
CA GLY A 2 9.59 -19.88 -13.79
C GLY A 2 9.42 -18.36 -13.71
N TYR A 3 9.27 -17.69 -14.86
CA TYR A 3 8.95 -16.27 -14.90
C TYR A 3 7.42 -16.09 -14.90
N SER A 4 6.91 -15.11 -14.17
CA SER A 4 5.46 -14.86 -14.14
C SER A 4 4.91 -14.45 -15.49
N ILE A 5 3.61 -14.67 -15.70
CA ILE A 5 2.93 -14.31 -16.96
C ILE A 5 3.04 -12.82 -17.22
N LYS A 6 2.75 -11.95 -16.22
CA LYS A 6 2.86 -10.49 -16.39
C LYS A 6 4.29 -10.09 -16.70
N HIS A 7 5.28 -10.72 -16.07
CA HIS A 7 6.68 -10.41 -16.33
C HIS A 7 7.10 -10.82 -17.75
N LYS A 8 6.73 -12.02 -18.20
CA LYS A 8 6.93 -12.45 -19.60
C LYS A 8 6.28 -11.47 -20.58
N MET A 9 5.02 -11.09 -20.35
CA MET A 9 4.28 -10.16 -21.21
C MET A 9 4.90 -8.76 -21.24
N LEU A 10 5.37 -8.23 -20.10
CA LEU A 10 6.07 -6.94 -20.02
C LEU A 10 7.35 -6.92 -20.86
N ILE A 11 8.13 -8.00 -20.79
CA ILE A 11 9.36 -8.14 -21.59
C ILE A 11 9.03 -8.30 -23.07
N LEU A 12 8.01 -9.10 -23.39
CA LEU A 12 7.53 -9.28 -24.75
C LEU A 12 6.99 -7.98 -25.38
N GLN A 13 6.29 -7.15 -24.61
CA GLN A 13 5.79 -5.84 -25.08
C GLN A 13 6.92 -4.88 -25.50
N LYS A 14 8.13 -5.02 -24.92
CA LYS A 14 9.29 -4.22 -25.30
C LYS A 14 9.88 -4.65 -26.65
N VAL A 15 9.89 -5.95 -26.93
CA VAL A 15 10.53 -6.52 -28.13
C VAL A 15 9.57 -6.73 -29.30
N LEU A 16 8.27 -6.86 -29.04
CA LEU A 16 7.23 -6.99 -30.06
C LEU A 16 6.68 -5.61 -30.47
N PRO A 17 5.93 -5.54 -31.60
CA PRO A 17 5.20 -4.33 -31.96
C PRO A 17 4.28 -3.88 -30.82
N PRO A 18 4.23 -2.58 -30.50
CA PRO A 18 4.70 -1.42 -31.28
C PRO A 18 6.14 -0.96 -31.01
N ASN A 19 6.81 -1.46 -29.96
CA ASN A 19 8.10 -0.90 -29.52
C ASN A 19 9.31 -1.41 -30.33
N ASN A 20 9.27 -2.67 -30.79
CA ASN A 20 10.33 -3.31 -31.61
C ASN A 20 11.77 -3.08 -31.11
N ARG A 21 11.98 -3.01 -29.78
CA ARG A 21 13.33 -2.79 -29.22
C ARG A 21 14.20 -4.02 -29.44
N ALA A 22 15.51 -3.78 -29.58
CA ALA A 22 16.45 -4.86 -29.85
C ALA A 22 16.58 -5.82 -28.65
N VAL A 23 16.52 -7.12 -28.90
CA VAL A 23 16.52 -8.17 -27.86
C VAL A 23 17.75 -8.07 -26.94
N HIS A 24 18.91 -7.71 -27.49
CA HIS A 24 20.15 -7.58 -26.71
C HIS A 24 20.09 -6.43 -25.67
N GLU A 25 19.39 -5.35 -26.00
CA GLU A 25 19.21 -4.20 -25.12
C GLU A 25 18.25 -4.55 -23.98
N VAL A 26 17.11 -5.16 -24.32
CA VAL A 26 16.12 -5.63 -23.34
C VAL A 26 16.71 -6.71 -22.43
N SER A 27 17.58 -7.57 -22.96
CA SER A 27 18.30 -8.58 -22.19
C SER A 27 19.21 -7.95 -21.12
N LYS A 28 19.99 -6.92 -21.47
CA LYS A 28 20.84 -6.19 -20.52
C LYS A 28 20.01 -5.46 -19.45
N GLU A 29 18.90 -4.86 -19.83
CA GLU A 29 18.01 -4.12 -18.92
C GLU A 29 17.28 -5.04 -17.93
N SER A 30 16.77 -6.18 -18.41
CA SER A 30 15.94 -7.10 -17.61
C SER A 30 16.73 -8.21 -16.92
N GLY A 31 18.01 -8.40 -17.27
CA GLY A 31 18.83 -9.50 -16.77
C GLY A 31 18.42 -10.87 -17.31
N ILE A 32 17.55 -10.93 -18.32
CA ILE A 32 17.08 -12.18 -18.93
C ILE A 32 17.96 -12.52 -20.12
N SER A 33 18.34 -13.79 -20.27
CA SER A 33 19.15 -14.21 -21.42
C SER A 33 18.43 -13.96 -22.74
N VAL A 34 19.20 -13.53 -23.75
CA VAL A 34 18.73 -13.32 -25.13
C VAL A 34 17.96 -14.54 -25.66
N GLN A 35 18.46 -15.75 -25.39
CA GLN A 35 17.84 -17.01 -25.81
C GLN A 35 16.43 -17.20 -25.22
N THR A 36 16.21 -16.79 -23.97
CA THR A 36 14.91 -16.90 -23.31
C THR A 36 13.88 -15.95 -23.93
N ILE A 37 14.31 -14.73 -24.29
CA ILE A 37 13.44 -13.76 -24.96
C ILE A 37 13.05 -14.24 -26.36
N TYR A 38 13.99 -14.80 -27.13
CA TYR A 38 13.68 -15.42 -28.43
C TYR A 38 12.71 -16.59 -28.30
N LYS A 39 12.89 -17.45 -27.28
CA LYS A 39 11.97 -18.55 -27.00
C LYS A 39 10.55 -18.03 -26.74
N TRP A 40 10.39 -16.97 -25.94
CA TRP A 40 9.08 -16.39 -25.69
C TRP A 40 8.47 -15.76 -26.94
N MET A 41 9.26 -15.10 -27.79
CA MET A 41 8.74 -14.57 -29.06
C MET A 41 8.25 -15.68 -29.99
N GLN A 42 8.93 -16.83 -30.04
CA GLN A 42 8.44 -17.99 -30.78
C GLN A 42 7.15 -18.55 -30.19
N GLN A 43 7.08 -18.69 -28.87
CA GLN A 43 5.86 -19.15 -28.19
C GLN A 43 4.65 -18.23 -28.42
N VAL A 44 4.85 -16.92 -28.55
CA VAL A 44 3.78 -15.98 -28.96
C VAL A 44 3.36 -16.19 -30.41
N LYS A 45 4.32 -16.45 -31.32
CA LYS A 45 4.01 -16.72 -32.73
C LYS A 45 3.22 -18.02 -32.92
N ASP A 46 3.55 -19.03 -32.13
CA ASP A 46 2.94 -20.36 -32.19
C ASP A 46 1.69 -20.48 -31.29
N ASP A 47 1.24 -19.36 -30.70
CA ASP A 47 0.12 -19.26 -29.74
C ASP A 47 0.21 -20.30 -28.58
N SER A 48 1.44 -20.69 -28.24
CA SER A 48 1.78 -21.75 -27.27
C SER A 48 2.45 -21.17 -26.03
N LEU A 49 2.16 -19.89 -25.71
CA LEU A 49 2.73 -19.23 -24.54
C LEU A 49 2.19 -19.88 -23.26
N GLU A 50 2.88 -20.91 -22.78
CA GLU A 50 2.50 -21.54 -21.54
C GLU A 50 2.68 -20.56 -20.38
N PRO A 51 1.66 -20.45 -19.50
CA PRO A 51 1.80 -19.82 -18.21
C PRO A 51 3.08 -20.32 -17.55
N GLY A 52 4.00 -19.41 -17.22
CA GLY A 52 5.00 -19.76 -16.20
C GLY A 52 4.30 -20.05 -14.88
N ALA A 53 5.05 -20.46 -13.86
CA ALA A 53 4.48 -20.66 -12.52
C ALA A 53 3.55 -19.48 -12.16
N PRO A 54 2.28 -19.76 -11.78
CA PRO A 54 1.32 -18.73 -11.39
C PRO A 54 1.95 -17.77 -10.38
N GLU A 55 1.62 -16.47 -10.48
CA GLU A 55 2.16 -15.45 -9.57
C GLU A 55 1.97 -15.83 -8.10
N GLU A 56 0.87 -16.48 -7.77
CA GLU A 56 0.52 -17.02 -6.45
C GLU A 56 1.51 -18.07 -5.91
N GLN A 57 2.20 -18.80 -6.80
CA GLN A 57 3.18 -19.81 -6.42
C GLN A 57 4.56 -19.22 -6.18
N ILE A 58 4.80 -17.96 -6.59
CA ILE A 58 6.09 -17.31 -6.40
C ILE A 58 6.15 -16.72 -4.99
N PRO A 59 7.11 -17.12 -4.15
CA PRO A 59 7.20 -16.69 -2.74
C PRO A 59 7.26 -15.16 -2.56
N LYS A 60 7.82 -14.44 -3.54
CA LYS A 60 7.94 -12.98 -3.55
C LYS A 60 6.60 -12.25 -3.70
N PHE A 61 5.64 -12.86 -4.39
CA PHE A 61 4.34 -12.24 -4.71
C PHE A 61 3.22 -12.65 -3.74
N LYS A 62 3.50 -13.55 -2.79
CA LYS A 62 2.55 -13.91 -1.73
C LYS A 62 2.31 -12.74 -0.79
N SER A 63 1.05 -12.54 -0.42
CA SER A 63 0.65 -11.50 0.54
C SER A 63 1.23 -11.78 1.94
N GLU A 64 1.33 -10.77 2.80
CA GLU A 64 1.85 -10.96 4.17
C GLU A 64 0.97 -11.94 4.97
N LEU A 65 -0.34 -11.89 4.77
CA LEU A 65 -1.30 -12.82 5.35
C LEU A 65 -1.10 -14.24 4.84
N GLU A 66 -0.88 -14.44 3.54
CA GLU A 66 -0.59 -15.76 2.97
C GLU A 66 0.73 -16.33 3.49
N LYS A 67 1.79 -15.50 3.54
CA LYS A 67 3.08 -15.91 4.12
C LYS A 67 2.91 -16.35 5.56
N PHE A 68 2.12 -15.62 6.33
CA PHE A 68 1.81 -15.97 7.72
C PHE A 68 1.02 -17.28 7.82
N SER A 69 -0.04 -17.46 7.02
CA SER A 69 -0.81 -18.71 7.00
C SER A 69 0.07 -19.91 6.68
N LEU A 70 0.89 -19.80 5.63
CA LEU A 70 1.82 -20.85 5.22
C LEU A 70 2.87 -21.15 6.27
N LEU A 71 3.35 -20.15 7.02
CA LEU A 71 4.25 -20.37 8.15
C LEU A 71 3.57 -21.19 9.25
N ILE A 72 2.35 -20.82 9.65
CA ILE A 72 1.58 -21.56 10.67
C ILE A 72 1.30 -22.99 10.20
N GLU A 73 0.82 -23.17 8.97
CA GLU A 73 0.61 -24.48 8.36
C GLU A 73 1.90 -25.30 8.36
N SER A 74 3.03 -24.71 7.96
CA SER A 74 4.32 -25.41 7.92
C SER A 74 4.83 -25.91 9.28
N LYS A 75 4.29 -25.38 10.39
CA LYS A 75 4.60 -25.85 11.75
C LYS A 75 3.75 -27.05 12.14
N ALA A 76 2.55 -27.18 11.56
CA ALA A 76 1.66 -28.32 11.79
C ALA A 76 2.05 -29.56 10.94
N ILE A 77 2.81 -29.36 9.86
CA ILE A 77 3.25 -30.46 8.98
C ILE A 77 4.42 -31.23 9.60
N PRO A 78 4.34 -32.57 9.70
CA PRO A 78 5.46 -33.44 10.12
C PRO A 78 6.70 -33.29 9.24
N LYS A 79 7.90 -33.54 9.80
CA LYS A 79 9.17 -33.34 9.09
C LYS A 79 9.28 -34.20 7.83
N GLU A 80 8.68 -35.37 7.86
CA GLU A 80 8.69 -36.38 6.80
C GLU A 80 7.92 -35.87 5.56
N ASN A 81 6.81 -35.15 5.79
CA ASN A 81 5.94 -34.64 4.73
C ASN A 81 6.27 -33.21 4.31
N LYS A 82 7.19 -32.55 5.03
CA LYS A 82 7.53 -31.14 4.81
C LYS A 82 8.12 -30.88 3.42
N GLY A 83 8.92 -31.82 2.89
CA GLY A 83 9.49 -31.69 1.56
C GLY A 83 8.47 -31.74 0.43
N GLU A 84 7.45 -32.59 0.56
CA GLU A 84 6.34 -32.66 -0.42
C GLU A 84 5.48 -31.41 -0.34
N TRP A 85 5.13 -30.98 0.87
CA TRP A 85 4.35 -29.76 1.11
C TRP A 85 5.05 -28.51 0.55
N LEU A 86 6.37 -28.39 0.75
CA LEU A 86 7.16 -27.28 0.19
C LEU A 86 7.07 -27.24 -1.33
N ARG A 87 7.24 -28.39 -2.00
CA ARG A 87 7.15 -28.47 -3.48
C ARG A 87 5.75 -28.13 -3.99
N LYS A 88 4.70 -28.64 -3.33
CA LYS A 88 3.30 -28.34 -3.68
C LYS A 88 2.99 -26.85 -3.61
N ASN A 89 3.60 -26.15 -2.65
CA ASN A 89 3.40 -24.72 -2.45
C ASN A 89 4.40 -23.83 -3.23
N GLY A 90 5.33 -24.42 -4.00
CA GLY A 90 6.37 -23.67 -4.71
C GLY A 90 7.40 -23.01 -3.78
N LEU A 91 7.61 -23.58 -2.59
CA LEU A 91 8.44 -23.03 -1.53
C LEU A 91 9.74 -23.80 -1.34
N HIS A 92 10.75 -23.08 -0.86
CA HIS A 92 12.00 -23.62 -0.35
C HIS A 92 12.06 -23.41 1.17
N SER A 93 12.79 -24.27 1.88
CA SER A 93 12.92 -24.17 3.34
C SER A 93 13.46 -22.82 3.79
N GLU A 94 14.36 -22.22 3.01
CA GLU A 94 14.92 -20.89 3.29
C GLU A 94 13.85 -19.78 3.28
N HIS A 95 12.80 -19.90 2.46
CA HIS A 95 11.71 -18.91 2.43
C HIS A 95 10.95 -18.87 3.75
N LEU A 96 10.73 -20.03 4.38
CA LEU A 96 10.08 -20.08 5.69
C LEU A 96 10.96 -19.39 6.74
N THR A 97 12.25 -19.71 6.78
CA THR A 97 13.19 -19.09 7.73
C THR A 97 13.28 -17.58 7.53
N LEU A 98 13.34 -17.11 6.27
CA LEU A 98 13.36 -15.69 5.95
C LEU A 98 12.09 -14.99 6.45
N TRP A 99 10.92 -15.55 6.17
CA TRP A 99 9.65 -14.95 6.60
C TRP A 99 9.47 -14.95 8.12
N GLU A 100 9.95 -15.98 8.82
CA GLU A 100 9.99 -15.97 10.29
C GLU A 100 10.85 -14.82 10.82
N GLN A 101 12.02 -14.58 10.23
CA GLN A 101 12.90 -13.47 10.61
C GLN A 101 12.28 -12.12 10.27
N GLU A 102 11.67 -11.96 9.10
CA GLU A 102 10.97 -10.74 8.70
C GLU A 102 9.83 -10.41 9.67
N LEU A 103 9.02 -11.40 10.04
CA LEU A 103 7.94 -11.22 11.01
C LEU A 103 8.47 -10.90 12.40
N ALA A 104 9.50 -11.61 12.87
CA ALA A 104 10.13 -11.33 14.16
C ALA A 104 10.69 -9.91 14.21
N LYS A 105 11.33 -9.45 13.14
CA LYS A 105 11.84 -8.07 13.03
C LYS A 105 10.71 -7.05 13.05
N LYS A 106 9.63 -7.25 12.27
CA LYS A 106 8.46 -6.37 12.27
C LYS A 106 7.80 -6.27 13.64
N MET A 107 7.71 -7.39 14.37
CA MET A 107 7.15 -7.40 15.72
C MET A 107 8.07 -6.73 16.76
N ALA A 108 9.38 -6.81 16.56
CA ALA A 108 10.36 -6.13 17.43
C ALA A 108 10.42 -4.62 17.16
N ASP A 109 10.26 -4.20 15.90
CA ASP A 109 10.21 -2.81 15.47
C ASP A 109 8.88 -2.15 15.89
N ASN A 110 8.81 -1.73 17.15
CA ASN A 110 7.72 -0.92 17.71
C ASN A 110 7.75 0.55 17.24
N THR A 111 8.52 0.86 16.19
CA THR A 111 8.74 2.22 15.68
C THR A 111 7.45 2.82 15.13
N ASP A 112 6.67 2.03 14.39
CA ASP A 112 5.37 2.46 13.85
C ASP A 112 4.35 2.73 14.96
N ILE A 113 4.30 1.87 15.98
CA ILE A 113 3.41 2.08 17.14
C ILE A 113 3.77 3.38 17.86
N LYS A 114 5.07 3.62 18.10
CA LYS A 114 5.54 4.85 18.74
C LYS A 114 5.24 6.09 17.89
N ARG A 115 5.43 6.01 16.57
CA ARG A 115 5.12 7.10 15.63
C ARG A 115 3.63 7.44 15.66
N VAL A 116 2.76 6.44 15.51
CA VAL A 116 1.30 6.62 15.56
C VAL A 116 0.84 7.15 16.90
N GLN A 117 1.43 6.71 18.02
CA GLN A 117 1.13 7.26 19.34
C GLN A 117 1.52 8.73 19.46
N GLN A 118 2.68 9.13 18.91
CA GLN A 118 3.12 10.51 18.94
C GLN A 118 2.25 11.41 18.05
N GLU A 119 1.93 10.97 16.84
CA GLU A 119 0.99 11.67 15.94
C GLU A 119 -0.38 11.85 16.61
N ASN A 120 -0.90 10.81 17.27
CA ASN A 120 -2.16 10.92 18.04
C ASN A 120 -2.09 11.92 19.20
N LYS A 121 -0.97 12.01 19.91
CA LYS A 121 -0.80 13.01 20.98
C LYS A 121 -0.81 14.42 20.42
N ASN A 122 -0.08 14.65 19.33
CA ASN A 122 -0.02 15.93 18.65
C ASN A 122 -1.41 16.35 18.15
N LEU A 123 -2.10 15.47 17.41
CA LEU A 123 -3.46 15.72 16.92
C LEU A 123 -4.45 16.03 18.05
N LYS A 124 -4.41 15.29 19.17
CA LYS A 124 -5.26 15.58 20.34
C LYS A 124 -5.00 16.97 20.91
N SER A 125 -3.73 17.38 20.96
CA SER A 125 -3.35 18.71 21.45
C SER A 125 -3.83 19.83 20.54
N GLU A 126 -3.72 19.64 19.22
CA GLU A 126 -4.19 20.58 18.20
C GLU A 126 -5.71 20.71 18.24
N LEU A 127 -6.42 19.58 18.30
CA LEU A 127 -7.87 19.54 18.45
C LEU A 127 -8.32 20.33 19.68
N LYS A 128 -7.64 20.16 20.83
CA LYS A 128 -7.97 20.91 22.05
C LYS A 128 -7.73 22.41 21.91
N LYS A 129 -6.69 22.83 21.18
CA LYS A 129 -6.42 24.26 20.91
C LYS A 129 -7.48 24.84 19.99
N ALA A 130 -7.75 24.17 18.86
CA ALA A 130 -8.77 24.57 17.91
C ALA A 130 -10.16 24.67 18.55
N GLN A 131 -10.51 23.73 19.44
CA GLN A 131 -11.79 23.79 20.16
C GLN A 131 -11.86 25.02 21.08
N LYS A 132 -10.78 25.34 21.81
CA LYS A 132 -10.77 26.54 22.67
C LYS A 132 -10.90 27.82 21.86
N GLU A 133 -10.20 27.93 20.74
CA GLU A 133 -10.28 29.09 19.85
C GLU A 133 -11.70 29.23 19.30
N LYS A 134 -12.33 28.12 18.89
CA LYS A 134 -13.73 28.11 18.47
C LYS A 134 -14.66 28.60 19.58
N ASP A 135 -14.52 28.08 20.80
CA ASP A 135 -15.36 28.48 21.94
C ASP A 135 -15.19 29.99 22.26
N GLN A 136 -13.98 30.54 22.11
CA GLN A 136 -13.70 31.96 22.30
C GLN A 136 -14.34 32.82 21.20
N LEU A 137 -14.23 32.39 19.94
CA LEU A 137 -14.84 33.08 18.80
C LEU A 137 -16.36 33.05 18.86
N GLU A 138 -16.97 31.93 19.25
CA GLU A 138 -18.42 31.81 19.43
C GLU A 138 -18.93 32.75 20.54
N LYS A 139 -18.19 32.91 21.65
CA LYS A 139 -18.52 33.88 22.69
C LYS A 139 -18.45 35.32 22.19
N ALA A 140 -17.36 35.69 21.52
CA ALA A 140 -17.22 37.03 20.96
C ALA A 140 -18.30 37.34 19.91
N LEU A 141 -18.68 36.34 19.09
CA LEU A 141 -19.76 36.46 18.12
C LEU A 141 -21.13 36.63 18.80
N ALA A 142 -21.38 35.90 19.89
CA ALA A 142 -22.60 36.04 20.67
C ALA A 142 -22.71 37.42 21.32
N GLU A 143 -21.61 37.92 21.90
CA GLU A 143 -21.53 39.27 22.46
C GLU A 143 -21.79 40.35 21.39
N MET A 144 -21.15 40.24 20.22
CA MET A 144 -21.39 41.15 19.09
C MET A 144 -22.85 41.11 18.62
N SER A 145 -23.45 39.92 18.54
CA SER A 145 -24.85 39.75 18.16
C SER A 145 -25.81 40.38 19.18
N ALA A 146 -25.51 40.24 20.48
CA ALA A 146 -26.28 40.88 21.55
C ALA A 146 -26.17 42.40 21.49
N LEU A 147 -24.96 42.95 21.29
CA LEU A 147 -24.75 44.39 21.11
C LEU A 147 -25.49 44.92 19.87
N TYR A 148 -25.44 44.21 18.76
CA TYR A 148 -26.17 44.58 17.54
C TYR A 148 -27.68 44.57 17.76
N ALA A 149 -28.21 43.56 18.45
CA ALA A 149 -29.63 43.49 18.79
C ALA A 149 -30.06 44.62 19.73
N LEU A 150 -29.24 44.97 20.72
CA LEU A 150 -29.49 46.12 21.60
C LEU A 150 -29.47 47.44 20.82
N LYS A 151 -28.48 47.65 19.94
CA LYS A 151 -28.42 48.83 19.07
C LYS A 151 -29.70 48.95 18.23
N LYS A 152 -30.11 47.87 17.55
CA LYS A 152 -31.35 47.86 16.75
C LYS A 152 -32.59 48.21 17.58
N LYS A 153 -32.68 47.73 18.82
CA LYS A 153 -33.78 48.09 19.72
C LYS A 153 -33.71 49.55 20.17
N ALA A 154 -32.52 50.07 20.46
CA ALA A 154 -32.34 51.47 20.81
C ALA A 154 -32.70 52.39 19.64
N ASP A 155 -32.23 52.08 18.43
CA ASP A 155 -32.58 52.81 17.20
C ASP A 155 -34.11 52.75 16.96
N ALA A 156 -34.80 51.65 17.26
CA ALA A 156 -36.26 51.57 17.13
C ALA A 156 -37.03 52.40 18.18
N ILE A 157 -36.44 52.67 19.35
CA ILE A 157 -37.09 53.44 20.44
C ILE A 157 -36.75 54.93 20.32
N TRP A 158 -35.51 55.27 19.96
CA TRP A 158 -34.96 56.63 19.98
C TRP A 158 -34.58 57.17 18.60
N GLY A 159 -34.60 56.35 17.55
CA GLY A 159 -34.11 56.69 16.21
C GLY A 159 -35.11 57.38 15.28
N ASP A 160 -36.33 57.69 15.72
CA ASP A 160 -37.20 58.66 15.04
C ASP A 160 -36.95 60.07 15.61
N ASN A 161 -35.72 60.57 15.42
CA ASN A 161 -35.41 61.99 15.57
C ASN A 161 -34.39 62.46 14.53
N GLU A 162 -34.46 61.93 13.31
CA GLU A 162 -34.12 62.68 12.11
C GLU A 162 -35.43 63.25 11.54
N GLY A 163 -35.91 64.31 12.19
CA GLY A 163 -36.83 65.26 11.56
C GLY A 163 -36.02 66.29 10.80
N ASP A 164 -36.38 66.46 9.52
CA ASP A 164 -36.12 67.59 8.60
C ASP A 164 -34.65 68.06 8.39
#